data_AF-A0A352A849-F1
#
_entry.id   AF-A0A352A849-F1
#
_cell.length_a   1.000
_cell.length_b   1.000
_cell.length_c   1.000
_cell.angle_alpha   90.00
_cell.angle_beta   90.00
_cell.angle_gamma   90.00
#
_symmetry.space_group_name_H-M   'P 1'
#
loop_
_entity.id
_entity.type
_entity.pdbx_description
1 polymer ?
#
loop_
_entity_poly.entity_id
_entity_poly.type
_entity_poly.pdbx_seq_one_letter_code
_entity_poly.pdbx_strand_id
1 'polypeptide(L)'
;MNRISLNELHEEILEKLTQKDFIRRINVSEEKIQSLVLNKIFITKLSILISKENITCEDVKELSLEILNSLSKDLPKDWLEYVYEYILYKSFPDSVTRKLNPKYENAVIVYLEVLRTVLLHVEKHQGPENNSFNSYIMNGSDEFDKIEDFQKFKRVYSNNYIYELIKLNFELTNSSLYYRIKSVWGLSMQIAKKLKMADVDVKLWLVCSLAIGYFIGNYALKQADYKSNYYTKEWFEKFGLSNIGNVAIYNSISCIHVGHLPIESLILIYSNLRVEVKNSGKVLLNSLEQIDKSVFDCFDEYKEQCILYIEKLKDFERYLSTNGVDIKFSNSIINNTKKDVAFLEGNEIIDYYKNNSLDNNIKVMNLLSDEITFNYMIEMAKGTKIWKDIIIYLNIFDEYTLY
;
A
#
# COMPACT_ATOMS: atom_id res chain seq x y z
N MET A 1 5.45 26.53 1.26
CA MET A 1 6.45 25.54 0.84
C MET A 1 7.73 25.84 1.60
N ASN A 2 8.16 24.96 2.50
CA ASN A 2 9.48 25.07 3.11
C ASN A 2 10.50 24.90 1.99
N ARG A 3 11.44 25.84 1.85
CA ARG A 3 12.49 25.74 0.83
C ARG A 3 13.34 24.51 1.16
N ILE A 4 13.43 23.58 0.21
CA ILE A 4 14.40 22.48 0.23
C ILE A 4 15.79 23.08 0.45
N SER A 5 16.47 22.66 1.51
CA SER A 5 17.78 23.21 1.89
C SER A 5 18.89 22.48 1.13
N LEU A 6 19.68 23.22 0.36
CA LEU A 6 20.83 22.69 -0.39
C LEU A 6 21.80 21.94 0.52
N ASN A 7 22.15 22.54 1.65
CA ASN A 7 23.13 21.99 2.56
C ASN A 7 22.61 20.72 3.24
N GLU A 8 21.33 20.70 3.65
CA GLU A 8 20.73 19.52 4.28
C GLU A 8 20.66 18.35 3.31
N LEU A 9 20.18 18.56 2.07
CA LEU A 9 20.12 17.48 1.09
C LEU A 9 21.52 16.98 0.70
N HIS A 10 22.50 17.88 0.60
CA HIS A 10 23.90 17.52 0.33
C HIS A 10 24.49 16.65 1.44
N GLU A 11 24.29 17.05 2.70
CA GLU A 11 24.71 16.29 3.89
C GLU A 11 24.00 14.94 3.98
N GLU A 12 22.68 14.88 3.75
CA GLU A 12 21.93 13.62 3.75
C GLU A 12 22.46 12.64 2.68
N ILE A 13 22.71 13.12 1.44
CA ILE A 13 23.28 12.28 0.37
C ILE A 13 24.68 11.79 0.76
N LEU A 14 25.52 12.68 1.27
CA LEU A 14 26.88 12.33 1.69
C LEU A 14 26.87 11.29 2.82
N GLU A 15 26.02 11.46 3.82
CA GLU A 15 25.88 10.54 4.94
C GLU A 15 25.43 9.16 4.45
N LYS A 16 24.38 9.09 3.61
CA LYS A 16 23.86 7.82 3.10
C LYS A 16 24.86 7.07 2.24
N LEU A 17 25.60 7.77 1.39
CA LEU A 17 26.60 7.14 0.51
C LEU A 17 27.91 6.77 1.24
N THR A 18 28.18 7.33 2.42
CA THR A 18 29.39 7.02 3.22
C THR A 18 29.12 6.07 4.39
N GLN A 19 27.89 5.60 4.58
CA GLN A 19 27.59 4.60 5.61
C GLN A 19 28.45 3.34 5.44
N LYS A 20 29.03 2.84 6.54
CA LYS A 20 29.97 1.71 6.53
C LYS A 20 29.42 0.48 5.82
N ASP A 21 28.15 0.15 6.06
CA ASP A 21 27.50 -1.02 5.45
C ASP A 21 27.23 -0.81 3.95
N PHE A 22 26.91 0.43 3.55
CA PHE A 22 26.72 0.78 2.14
C PHE A 22 28.04 0.71 1.36
N ILE A 23 29.10 1.31 1.89
CA ILE A 23 30.46 1.29 1.33
C ILE A 23 30.97 -0.14 1.17
N ARG A 24 30.76 -1.00 2.18
CA ARG A 24 31.08 -2.44 2.11
C ARG A 24 30.29 -3.14 1.01
N ARG A 25 29.00 -2.83 0.86
CA ARG A 25 28.13 -3.45 -0.14
C ARG A 25 28.55 -3.12 -1.57
N ILE A 26 28.93 -1.88 -1.86
CA ILE A 26 29.36 -1.47 -3.22
C ILE A 26 30.84 -1.74 -3.48
N ASN A 27 31.64 -2.07 -2.46
CA ASN A 27 33.08 -2.32 -2.55
C ASN A 27 33.86 -1.15 -3.20
N VAL A 28 33.59 0.07 -2.73
CA VAL A 28 34.25 1.31 -3.20
C VAL A 28 34.79 2.06 -1.98
N SER A 29 35.97 2.65 -2.06
CA SER A 29 36.54 3.44 -0.95
C SER A 29 35.67 4.67 -0.64
N GLU A 30 35.46 4.94 0.65
CA GLU A 30 34.74 6.12 1.15
C GLU A 30 35.31 7.42 0.57
N GLU A 31 36.63 7.56 0.54
CA GLU A 31 37.34 8.73 -0.02
C GLU A 31 36.95 9.03 -1.48
N LYS A 32 36.79 7.97 -2.30
CA LYS A 32 36.36 8.11 -3.69
C LYS A 32 34.94 8.68 -3.77
N ILE A 33 34.00 8.15 -2.97
CA ILE A 33 32.62 8.65 -2.93
C ILE A 33 32.58 10.10 -2.44
N GLN A 34 33.28 10.41 -1.34
CA GLN A 34 33.36 11.76 -0.81
C GLN A 34 33.90 12.75 -1.86
N SER A 35 34.96 12.39 -2.57
CA SER A 35 35.54 13.25 -3.61
C SER A 35 34.56 13.59 -4.75
N LEU A 36 33.62 12.69 -5.06
CA LEU A 36 32.63 12.89 -6.12
C LEU A 36 31.43 13.71 -5.64
N VAL A 37 30.99 13.51 -4.39
CA VAL A 37 29.84 14.23 -3.81
C VAL A 37 30.22 15.65 -3.37
N LEU A 38 31.46 15.85 -2.90
CA LEU A 38 31.97 17.16 -2.48
C LEU A 38 32.45 18.04 -3.65
N ASN A 39 32.46 17.50 -4.88
CA ASN A 39 32.97 18.26 -6.00
C ASN A 39 32.02 19.42 -6.39
N LYS A 40 32.59 20.47 -7.00
CA LYS A 40 31.84 21.66 -7.39
C LYS A 40 30.72 21.35 -8.40
N ILE A 41 30.92 20.35 -9.26
CA ILE A 41 29.97 20.02 -10.32
C ILE A 41 28.70 19.41 -9.72
N PHE A 42 28.84 18.48 -8.79
CA PHE A 42 27.75 17.86 -8.04
C PHE A 42 26.95 18.90 -7.27
N ILE A 43 27.61 19.79 -6.51
CA ILE A 43 26.95 20.86 -5.76
C ILE A 43 26.20 21.82 -6.70
N THR A 44 26.77 22.14 -7.86
CA THR A 44 26.12 22.99 -8.86
C THR A 44 24.90 22.30 -9.47
N LYS A 45 24.97 21.01 -9.76
CA LYS A 45 23.81 20.24 -10.25
C LYS A 45 22.73 20.10 -9.18
N LEU A 46 23.13 19.91 -7.92
CA LEU A 46 22.22 19.81 -6.79
C LEU A 46 21.45 21.12 -6.58
N SER A 47 22.10 22.27 -6.71
CA SER A 47 21.42 23.57 -6.61
C SER A 47 20.41 23.80 -7.73
N ILE A 48 20.72 23.36 -8.95
CA ILE A 48 19.78 23.37 -10.08
C ILE A 48 18.59 22.45 -9.77
N LEU A 49 18.84 21.24 -9.29
CA LEU A 49 17.80 20.26 -8.97
C LEU A 49 16.81 20.79 -7.93
N ILE A 50 17.30 21.44 -6.88
CA ILE A 50 16.47 22.02 -5.80
C ILE A 50 15.63 23.21 -6.28
N SER A 51 16.08 23.90 -7.33
CA SER A 51 15.32 25.01 -7.92
C SER A 51 14.13 24.55 -8.77
N LYS A 52 14.05 23.26 -9.13
CA LYS A 52 12.94 22.71 -9.91
C LYS A 52 11.68 22.57 -9.05
N GLU A 53 10.52 22.89 -9.63
CA GLU A 53 9.22 22.71 -8.96
C GLU A 53 8.89 21.22 -8.77
N ASN A 54 9.26 20.39 -9.75
CA ASN A 54 9.06 18.94 -9.71
C ASN A 54 10.38 18.26 -10.08
N ILE A 55 10.85 17.38 -9.19
CA ILE A 55 12.07 16.59 -9.39
C ILE A 55 11.71 15.22 -9.97
N THR A 56 12.38 14.85 -11.06
CA THR A 56 12.22 13.57 -11.76
C THR A 56 13.37 12.60 -11.47
N CYS A 57 13.17 11.31 -11.79
CA CYS A 57 14.18 10.27 -11.75
C CYS A 57 15.31 10.56 -12.74
N GLU A 58 15.00 11.13 -13.90
CA GLU A 58 16.00 11.62 -14.87
C GLU A 58 16.84 12.76 -14.28
N ASP A 59 16.23 13.71 -13.54
CA ASP A 59 16.99 14.78 -12.86
C ASP A 59 17.99 14.21 -11.85
N VAL A 60 17.59 13.18 -11.11
CA VAL A 60 18.48 12.50 -10.15
C VAL A 60 19.61 11.73 -10.88
N LYS A 61 19.33 11.20 -12.07
CA LYS A 61 20.36 10.54 -12.89
C LYS A 61 21.37 11.58 -13.39
N GLU A 62 20.92 12.75 -13.85
CA GLU A 62 21.80 13.84 -14.25
C GLU A 62 22.70 14.32 -13.10
N LEU A 63 22.14 14.43 -11.89
CA LEU A 63 22.88 14.70 -10.66
C LEU A 63 23.96 13.64 -10.40
N SER A 64 23.61 12.36 -10.54
CA SER A 64 24.47 11.23 -10.18
C SER A 64 25.48 10.84 -11.26
N LEU A 65 25.38 11.41 -12.47
CA LEU A 65 26.05 10.92 -13.68
C LEU A 65 27.59 10.74 -13.55
N GLU A 66 28.27 11.66 -12.86
CA GLU A 66 29.72 11.55 -12.63
C GLU A 66 30.07 10.38 -11.72
N ILE A 67 29.27 10.16 -10.67
CA ILE A 67 29.42 9.04 -9.76
C ILE A 67 29.21 7.74 -10.54
N LEU A 68 28.14 7.65 -11.32
CA LEU A 68 27.80 6.46 -12.11
C LEU A 68 28.90 6.11 -13.13
N ASN A 69 29.41 7.10 -13.88
CA ASN A 69 30.50 6.90 -14.84
C ASN A 69 31.82 6.48 -14.17
N SER A 70 32.05 6.89 -12.93
CA SER A 70 33.24 6.48 -12.15
C SER A 70 33.17 5.02 -11.68
N LEU A 71 31.96 4.45 -11.59
CA LEU A 71 31.68 3.09 -11.12
C LEU A 71 31.56 2.10 -12.28
N SER A 72 31.01 2.55 -13.40
CA SER A 72 30.77 1.71 -14.57
C SER A 72 31.00 2.50 -15.85
N LYS A 73 31.97 2.05 -16.66
CA LYS A 73 32.15 2.55 -18.02
C LYS A 73 30.99 2.08 -18.91
N ASP A 74 30.51 2.97 -19.77
CA ASP A 74 29.47 2.70 -20.78
C ASP A 74 28.14 2.24 -20.17
N LEU A 75 27.48 3.15 -19.43
CA LEU A 75 26.12 2.94 -18.94
C LEU A 75 25.15 2.68 -20.10
N PRO A 76 24.14 1.81 -19.92
CA PRO A 76 23.03 1.68 -20.86
C PRO A 76 22.45 3.04 -21.25
N LYS A 77 22.13 3.22 -22.55
CA LYS A 77 21.52 4.47 -23.05
C LYS A 77 20.17 4.73 -22.39
N ASP A 78 19.44 3.65 -22.17
CA ASP A 78 18.15 3.54 -21.51
C ASP A 78 18.30 3.26 -20.00
N TRP A 79 19.14 4.04 -19.32
CA TRP A 79 19.51 3.81 -17.92
C TRP A 79 18.32 3.64 -16.97
N LEU A 80 17.29 4.49 -17.07
CA LEU A 80 16.12 4.42 -16.19
C LEU A 80 15.32 3.13 -16.38
N GLU A 81 15.15 2.69 -17.63
CA GLU A 81 14.48 1.43 -17.97
C GLU A 81 15.28 0.23 -17.46
N TYR A 82 16.62 0.29 -17.58
CA TYR A 82 17.52 -0.71 -17.01
C TYR A 82 17.38 -0.79 -15.48
N VAL A 83 17.36 0.36 -14.79
CA VAL A 83 17.17 0.41 -13.33
C VAL A 83 15.78 -0.10 -12.94
N TYR A 84 14.73 0.28 -13.67
CA TYR A 84 13.38 -0.21 -13.45
C TYR A 84 13.32 -1.74 -13.54
N GLU A 85 13.87 -2.34 -14.59
CA GLU A 85 13.92 -3.80 -14.74
C GLU A 85 14.81 -4.46 -13.68
N TYR A 86 15.89 -3.81 -13.24
CA TYR A 86 16.72 -4.29 -12.13
C TYR A 86 15.94 -4.37 -10.81
N ILE A 87 15.15 -3.34 -10.48
CA ILE A 87 14.28 -3.38 -9.30
C ILE A 87 13.19 -4.42 -9.47
N LEU A 88 12.55 -4.44 -10.65
CA LEU A 88 11.46 -5.36 -10.95
C LEU A 88 11.91 -6.82 -10.77
N TYR A 89 13.12 -7.16 -11.21
CA TYR A 89 13.70 -8.50 -11.07
C TYR A 89 13.74 -8.99 -9.61
N LYS A 90 13.93 -8.10 -8.63
CA LYS A 90 13.94 -8.48 -7.20
C LYS A 90 12.59 -9.03 -6.76
N SER A 91 11.51 -8.40 -7.22
CA SER A 91 10.14 -8.80 -6.89
C SER A 91 9.65 -9.92 -7.82
N PHE A 92 9.80 -9.74 -9.13
CA PHE A 92 9.26 -10.58 -10.20
C PHE A 92 10.34 -10.94 -11.23
N PRO A 93 11.20 -11.93 -10.95
CA PRO A 93 12.27 -12.35 -11.86
C PRO A 93 11.76 -12.72 -13.25
N ASP A 94 10.64 -13.45 -13.32
CA ASP A 94 10.07 -13.97 -14.57
C ASP A 94 9.46 -12.89 -15.46
N SER A 95 9.15 -11.72 -14.91
CA SER A 95 8.63 -10.58 -15.65
C SER A 95 9.71 -9.80 -16.42
N VAL A 96 10.99 -10.04 -16.10
CA VAL A 96 12.13 -9.30 -16.68
C VAL A 96 12.76 -10.11 -17.81
N THR A 97 12.60 -9.63 -19.04
CA THR A 97 13.14 -10.28 -20.24
C THR A 97 14.60 -9.92 -20.53
N ARG A 98 15.09 -8.80 -19.99
CA ARG A 98 16.47 -8.34 -20.20
C ARG A 98 17.43 -9.12 -19.32
N LYS A 99 18.61 -9.45 -19.87
CA LYS A 99 19.73 -9.96 -19.09
C LYS A 99 20.42 -8.82 -18.35
N LEU A 100 20.26 -8.77 -17.03
CA LEU A 100 20.96 -7.82 -16.17
C LEU A 100 22.45 -8.15 -16.11
N ASN A 101 23.31 -7.15 -16.29
CA ASN A 101 24.75 -7.29 -16.27
C ASN A 101 25.31 -6.91 -14.88
N PRO A 102 26.00 -7.82 -14.17
CA PRO A 102 26.61 -7.54 -12.86
C PRO A 102 27.55 -6.34 -12.85
N LYS A 103 28.16 -6.00 -13.99
CA LYS A 103 29.03 -4.81 -14.13
C LYS A 103 28.34 -3.51 -13.69
N TYR A 104 27.03 -3.39 -13.89
CA TYR A 104 26.28 -2.17 -13.59
C TYR A 104 25.67 -2.16 -12.19
N GLU A 105 25.74 -3.26 -11.43
CA GLU A 105 25.03 -3.42 -10.16
C GLU A 105 25.38 -2.31 -9.15
N ASN A 106 26.67 -2.01 -8.98
CA ASN A 106 27.11 -0.95 -8.09
C ASN A 106 26.59 0.43 -8.51
N ALA A 107 26.60 0.74 -9.81
CA ALA A 107 26.06 1.99 -10.32
C ALA A 107 24.54 2.08 -10.07
N VAL A 108 23.80 0.98 -10.25
CA VAL A 108 22.36 0.94 -9.94
C VAL A 108 22.12 1.15 -8.45
N ILE A 109 22.84 0.46 -7.57
CA ILE A 109 22.67 0.60 -6.11
C ILE A 109 22.94 2.04 -5.66
N VAL A 110 24.01 2.67 -6.18
CA VAL A 110 24.33 4.08 -5.87
C VAL A 110 23.26 5.03 -6.40
N TYR A 111 22.81 4.84 -7.64
CA TYR A 111 21.71 5.64 -8.19
C TYR A 111 20.44 5.54 -7.32
N LEU A 112 20.06 4.32 -6.90
CA LEU A 112 18.88 4.10 -6.08
C LEU A 112 18.99 4.75 -4.70
N GLU A 113 20.18 4.75 -4.09
CA GLU A 113 20.38 5.42 -2.79
C GLU A 113 20.26 6.94 -2.90
N VAL A 114 20.80 7.54 -3.97
CA VAL A 114 20.63 8.98 -4.25
C VAL A 114 19.16 9.28 -4.54
N LEU A 115 18.49 8.46 -5.37
CA LEU A 115 17.07 8.61 -5.69
C LEU A 115 16.20 8.56 -4.44
N ARG A 116 16.38 7.54 -3.59
CA ARG A 116 15.71 7.41 -2.31
C ARG A 116 15.90 8.66 -1.45
N THR A 117 17.14 9.11 -1.30
CA THR A 117 17.47 10.26 -0.45
C THR A 117 16.80 11.53 -0.94
N VAL A 118 16.89 11.82 -2.24
CA VAL A 118 16.25 12.98 -2.86
C VAL A 118 14.72 12.90 -2.72
N LEU A 119 14.11 11.76 -3.01
CA LEU A 119 12.65 11.59 -2.90
C LEU A 119 12.18 11.80 -1.45
N LEU A 120 12.84 11.19 -0.47
CA LEU A 120 12.52 11.36 0.95
C LEU A 120 12.68 12.83 1.39
N HIS A 121 13.73 13.49 0.94
CA HIS A 121 13.96 14.90 1.27
C HIS A 121 12.85 15.80 0.71
N VAL A 122 12.46 15.57 -0.54
CA VAL A 122 11.34 16.28 -1.17
C VAL A 122 10.05 16.04 -0.39
N GLU A 123 9.77 14.80 0.02
CA GLU A 123 8.58 14.46 0.80
C GLU A 123 8.55 15.14 2.17
N LYS A 124 9.67 15.21 2.89
CA LYS A 124 9.76 15.91 4.19
C LYS A 124 9.38 17.39 4.09
N HIS A 125 9.63 18.01 2.94
CA HIS A 125 9.38 19.44 2.70
C HIS A 125 8.01 19.71 2.06
N GLN A 126 7.27 18.65 1.71
CA GLN A 126 5.86 18.77 1.35
C GLN A 126 5.04 19.03 2.61
N GLY A 127 4.02 19.88 2.52
CA GLY A 127 3.14 20.17 3.66
C GLY A 127 2.42 18.91 4.18
N PRO A 128 1.89 18.93 5.41
CA PRO A 128 1.25 17.77 6.04
C PRO A 128 0.07 17.19 5.23
N GLU A 129 -0.59 18.01 4.40
CA GLU A 129 -1.65 17.59 3.47
C GLU A 129 -1.15 16.72 2.30
N ASN A 130 0.17 16.68 2.08
CA ASN A 130 0.83 15.91 1.04
C ASN A 130 1.64 14.73 1.59
N ASN A 131 1.44 14.35 2.86
CA ASN A 131 2.08 13.15 3.43
C ASN A 131 1.91 11.96 2.49
N SER A 132 3.03 11.52 1.92
CA SER A 132 3.02 10.38 1.02
C SER A 132 2.82 9.09 1.81
N PHE A 133 2.31 8.08 1.13
CA PHE A 133 2.22 6.73 1.69
C PHE A 133 3.60 6.20 2.11
N ASN A 134 4.67 6.63 1.41
CA ASN A 134 6.04 6.27 1.73
C ASN A 134 6.49 6.88 3.08
N SER A 135 6.29 8.19 3.28
CA SER A 135 6.61 8.84 4.56
C SER A 135 5.82 8.21 5.70
N TYR A 136 4.55 7.83 5.48
CA TYR A 136 3.76 7.15 6.50
C TYR A 136 4.25 5.73 6.83
N ILE A 137 4.72 4.97 5.84
CA ILE A 137 5.35 3.66 6.09
C ILE A 137 6.65 3.87 6.88
N MET A 138 7.52 4.77 6.42
CA MET A 138 8.86 4.92 6.99
C MET A 138 8.82 5.54 8.38
N ASN A 139 7.99 6.56 8.58
CA ASN A 139 7.89 7.37 9.81
C ASN A 139 6.58 7.09 10.58
N GLY A 140 5.97 5.92 10.39
CA GLY A 140 4.73 5.53 11.07
C GLY A 140 4.83 5.63 12.60
N SER A 141 3.71 5.47 13.31
CA SER A 141 3.70 5.59 14.76
C SER A 141 4.57 4.51 15.43
N ASP A 142 5.15 4.86 16.59
CA ASP A 142 5.89 3.93 17.46
C ASP A 142 5.09 2.67 17.81
N GLU A 143 3.76 2.76 17.77
CA GLU A 143 2.87 1.61 17.98
C GLU A 143 2.95 0.58 16.86
N PHE A 144 3.05 1.02 15.60
CA PHE A 144 3.17 0.09 14.48
C PHE A 144 4.54 -0.57 14.44
N ASP A 145 5.58 0.16 14.88
CA ASP A 145 6.94 -0.36 14.95
C ASP A 145 7.11 -1.46 16.00
N LYS A 146 6.11 -1.74 16.85
CA LYS A 146 6.12 -2.92 17.73
C LYS A 146 5.58 -4.18 17.05
N ILE A 147 4.97 -4.05 15.88
CA ILE A 147 4.30 -5.14 15.18
C ILE A 147 5.28 -5.79 14.22
N GLU A 148 5.64 -7.05 14.51
CA GLU A 148 6.66 -7.79 13.76
C GLU A 148 6.36 -7.87 12.26
N ASP A 149 5.11 -8.16 11.90
CA ASP A 149 4.65 -8.22 10.51
C ASP A 149 4.81 -6.88 9.79
N PHE A 150 4.51 -5.77 10.46
CA PHE A 150 4.68 -4.46 9.88
C PHE A 150 6.15 -4.09 9.71
N GLN A 151 7.01 -4.41 10.69
CA GLN A 151 8.46 -4.23 10.55
C GLN A 151 8.99 -5.05 9.36
N LYS A 152 8.53 -6.30 9.22
CA LYS A 152 8.89 -7.17 8.10
C LYS A 152 8.43 -6.58 6.78
N PHE A 153 7.19 -6.08 6.70
CA PHE A 153 6.68 -5.36 5.54
C PHE A 153 7.54 -4.13 5.21
N LYS A 154 7.86 -3.26 6.19
CA LYS A 154 8.74 -2.09 5.99
C LYS A 154 10.10 -2.50 5.40
N ARG A 155 10.73 -3.54 5.95
CA ARG A 155 12.02 -4.06 5.48
C ARG A 155 11.92 -4.57 4.05
N VAL A 156 10.91 -5.36 3.73
CA VAL A 156 10.69 -5.90 2.37
C VAL A 156 10.42 -4.76 1.38
N TYR A 157 9.56 -3.81 1.76
CA TYR A 157 9.23 -2.63 0.96
C TYR A 157 10.48 -1.79 0.63
N SER A 158 11.34 -1.53 1.62
CA SER A 158 12.57 -0.76 1.45
C SER A 158 13.67 -1.55 0.71
N ASN A 159 13.92 -2.80 1.08
CA ASN A 159 15.02 -3.60 0.51
C ASN A 159 14.78 -3.99 -0.96
N ASN A 160 13.51 -4.06 -1.38
CA ASN A 160 13.13 -4.31 -2.77
C ASN A 160 12.82 -3.02 -3.55
N TYR A 161 13.13 -1.85 -2.99
CA TYR A 161 12.98 -0.55 -3.65
C TYR A 161 11.56 -0.32 -4.21
N ILE A 162 10.52 -0.72 -3.47
CA ILE A 162 9.13 -0.65 -3.96
C ILE A 162 8.71 0.80 -4.21
N TYR A 163 9.14 1.74 -3.37
CA TYR A 163 8.81 3.14 -3.59
C TYR A 163 9.45 3.70 -4.86
N GLU A 164 10.73 3.40 -5.07
CA GLU A 164 11.49 3.80 -6.23
C GLU A 164 10.94 3.14 -7.50
N LEU A 165 10.50 1.88 -7.41
CA LEU A 165 9.80 1.18 -8.50
C LEU A 165 8.54 1.93 -8.92
N ILE A 166 7.71 2.35 -7.95
CA ILE A 166 6.49 3.11 -8.19
C ILE A 166 6.82 4.44 -8.89
N LYS A 167 7.83 5.17 -8.42
CA LYS A 167 8.24 6.47 -8.96
C LYS A 167 8.86 6.36 -10.35
N LEU A 168 9.72 5.38 -10.59
CA LEU A 168 10.30 5.10 -11.90
C LEU A 168 9.22 4.67 -12.90
N ASN A 169 8.30 3.78 -12.50
CA ASN A 169 7.19 3.39 -13.36
C ASN A 169 6.33 4.59 -13.76
N PHE A 170 6.00 5.44 -12.79
CA PHE A 170 5.21 6.64 -13.04
C PHE A 170 5.86 7.55 -14.08
N GLU A 171 7.18 7.74 -14.01
CA GLU A 171 7.92 8.56 -14.97
C GLU A 171 8.04 7.93 -16.36
N LEU A 172 8.33 6.62 -16.42
CA LEU A 172 8.53 5.90 -17.68
C LEU A 172 7.23 5.69 -18.46
N THR A 173 6.12 5.49 -17.76
CA THR A 173 4.85 5.07 -18.40
C THR A 173 3.77 6.12 -18.33
N ASN A 174 3.95 7.17 -17.51
CA ASN A 174 2.90 8.12 -17.14
C ASN A 174 1.60 7.42 -16.69
N SER A 175 1.75 6.27 -16.01
CA SER A 175 0.62 5.42 -15.65
C SER A 175 -0.28 6.11 -14.62
N SER A 176 -1.59 5.93 -14.78
CA SER A 176 -2.59 6.31 -13.77
C SER A 176 -2.45 5.51 -12.46
N LEU A 177 -1.60 4.48 -12.45
CA LEU A 177 -1.41 3.57 -11.32
C LEU A 177 -0.85 4.29 -10.09
N TYR A 178 0.11 5.20 -10.24
CA TYR A 178 0.64 5.97 -9.11
C TYR A 178 -0.46 6.79 -8.42
N TYR A 179 -1.27 7.52 -9.19
CA TYR A 179 -2.39 8.29 -8.67
C TYR A 179 -3.41 7.36 -8.00
N ARG A 180 -3.68 6.19 -8.59
CA ARG A 180 -4.59 5.19 -8.03
C ARG A 180 -4.09 4.69 -6.68
N ILE A 181 -2.82 4.27 -6.57
CA ILE A 181 -2.21 3.83 -5.32
C ILE A 181 -2.33 4.94 -4.26
N LYS A 182 -1.89 6.16 -4.58
CA LYS A 182 -1.93 7.30 -3.66
C LYS A 182 -3.35 7.57 -3.15
N SER A 183 -4.34 7.56 -4.04
CA SER A 183 -5.73 7.86 -3.71
C SER A 183 -6.42 6.74 -2.94
N VAL A 184 -6.22 5.49 -3.33
CA VAL A 184 -6.77 4.33 -2.61
C VAL A 184 -6.17 4.21 -1.22
N TRP A 185 -4.85 4.40 -1.09
CA TRP A 185 -4.19 4.45 0.21
C TRP A 185 -4.70 5.59 1.08
N GLY A 186 -4.78 6.82 0.55
CA GLY A 186 -5.24 7.98 1.30
C GLY A 186 -6.67 7.80 1.82
N LEU A 187 -7.56 7.31 0.96
CA LEU A 187 -8.96 7.02 1.30
C LEU A 187 -9.07 5.92 2.35
N SER A 188 -8.35 4.81 2.16
CA SER A 188 -8.34 3.68 3.09
C SER A 188 -7.86 4.10 4.48
N MET A 189 -6.78 4.88 4.54
CA MET A 189 -6.23 5.38 5.80
C MET A 189 -7.13 6.40 6.48
N GLN A 190 -7.83 7.25 5.72
CA GLN A 190 -8.80 8.18 6.28
C GLN A 190 -9.98 7.44 6.92
N ILE A 191 -10.54 6.45 6.23
CA ILE A 191 -11.62 5.60 6.75
C ILE A 191 -11.15 4.86 8.00
N ALA A 192 -10.01 4.17 7.93
CA ALA A 192 -9.50 3.36 9.01
C ALA A 192 -9.22 4.18 10.28
N LYS A 193 -8.63 5.38 10.15
CA LYS A 193 -8.40 6.28 11.28
C LYS A 193 -9.71 6.73 11.93
N LYS A 194 -10.73 7.05 11.12
CA LYS A 194 -12.05 7.47 11.64
C LYS A 194 -12.76 6.33 12.36
N LEU A 195 -12.72 5.12 11.81
CA LEU A 195 -13.26 3.93 12.48
C LEU A 195 -12.51 3.63 13.78
N LYS A 196 -11.18 3.76 13.80
CA LYS A 196 -10.40 3.61 15.03
C LYS A 196 -10.76 4.66 16.09
N MET A 197 -11.01 5.91 15.69
CA MET A 197 -11.52 6.96 16.58
C MET A 197 -12.92 6.67 17.11
N ALA A 198 -13.72 5.89 16.38
CA ALA A 198 -15.04 5.40 16.79
C ALA A 198 -14.99 4.08 17.59
N ASP A 199 -13.80 3.66 18.05
CA ASP A 199 -13.56 2.44 18.83
C ASP A 199 -13.87 1.13 18.09
N VAL A 200 -13.83 1.16 16.75
CA VAL A 200 -13.89 -0.04 15.92
C VAL A 200 -12.51 -0.69 15.86
N ASP A 201 -12.45 -2.01 16.02
CA ASP A 201 -11.20 -2.78 16.07
C ASP A 201 -10.59 -2.98 14.67
N VAL A 202 -10.01 -1.90 14.14
CA VAL A 202 -9.27 -1.87 12.87
C VAL A 202 -7.77 -1.85 13.11
N LYS A 203 -7.02 -2.68 12.39
CA LYS A 203 -5.56 -2.73 12.38
C LYS A 203 -5.01 -1.73 11.35
N LEU A 204 -4.72 -0.50 11.77
CA LEU A 204 -4.23 0.57 10.88
C LEU A 204 -2.96 0.20 10.09
N TRP A 205 -2.02 -0.50 10.72
CA TRP A 205 -0.79 -0.96 10.05
C TRP A 205 -1.11 -1.90 8.88
N LEU A 206 -2.11 -2.78 9.05
CA LEU A 206 -2.52 -3.74 8.05
C LEU A 206 -3.23 -3.05 6.89
N VAL A 207 -4.15 -2.11 7.16
CA VAL A 207 -4.77 -1.27 6.11
C VAL A 207 -3.70 -0.53 5.30
N CYS A 208 -2.69 0.04 5.96
CA CYS A 208 -1.60 0.73 5.30
C CYS A 208 -0.81 -0.20 4.36
N SER A 209 -0.40 -1.37 4.86
CA SER A 209 0.35 -2.36 4.07
C SER A 209 -0.47 -2.90 2.90
N LEU A 210 -1.76 -3.17 3.11
CA LEU A 210 -2.66 -3.69 2.09
C LEU A 210 -2.90 -2.70 0.96
N ALA A 211 -3.21 -1.44 1.27
CA ALA A 211 -3.58 -0.46 0.26
C ALA A 211 -2.45 -0.14 -0.73
N ILE A 212 -1.20 -0.41 -0.35
CA ILE A 212 -0.03 -0.27 -1.21
C ILE A 212 0.32 -1.62 -1.84
N GLY A 213 0.38 -2.67 -1.01
CA GLY A 213 0.75 -4.02 -1.42
C GLY A 213 -0.17 -4.63 -2.46
N TYR A 214 -1.46 -4.30 -2.42
CA TYR A 214 -2.47 -4.75 -3.39
C TYR A 214 -2.06 -4.53 -4.85
N PHE A 215 -1.39 -3.42 -5.14
CA PHE A 215 -1.01 -3.02 -6.48
C PHE A 215 0.37 -3.55 -6.94
N ILE A 216 1.13 -4.23 -6.07
CA ILE A 216 2.50 -4.65 -6.39
C ILE A 216 2.51 -5.61 -7.60
N GLY A 217 1.55 -6.53 -7.67
CA GLY A 217 1.41 -7.45 -8.80
C GLY A 217 1.11 -6.78 -10.14
N ASN A 218 0.62 -5.53 -10.16
CA ASN A 218 0.40 -4.78 -11.40
C ASN A 218 1.73 -4.50 -12.13
N TYR A 219 2.86 -4.43 -11.41
CA TYR A 219 4.17 -4.21 -12.01
C TYR A 219 4.75 -5.46 -12.67
N ALA A 220 4.29 -6.65 -12.29
CA ALA A 220 4.72 -7.92 -12.88
C ALA A 220 4.21 -8.10 -14.33
N LEU A 221 3.17 -7.37 -14.71
CA LEU A 221 2.47 -7.53 -15.98
C LEU A 221 2.84 -6.41 -16.95
N LYS A 222 3.08 -6.75 -18.23
CA LYS A 222 3.26 -5.75 -19.30
C LYS A 222 1.93 -5.10 -19.74
N GLN A 223 0.79 -5.72 -19.44
CA GLN A 223 -0.57 -5.21 -19.70
C GLN A 223 -1.50 -5.60 -18.54
N ALA A 224 -2.49 -4.75 -18.23
CA ALA A 224 -3.42 -4.99 -17.13
C ALA A 224 -4.23 -6.26 -17.39
N ASP A 225 -4.01 -7.29 -16.57
CA ASP A 225 -4.65 -8.60 -16.65
C ASP A 225 -5.21 -8.97 -15.27
N TYR A 226 -6.26 -9.77 -15.22
CA TYR A 226 -6.91 -10.27 -13.99
C TYR A 226 -5.94 -11.04 -13.07
N LYS A 227 -4.72 -11.31 -13.54
CA LYS A 227 -3.63 -11.98 -12.84
C LYS A 227 -2.85 -11.08 -11.89
N SER A 228 -3.11 -9.78 -11.80
CA SER A 228 -2.38 -8.91 -10.86
C SER A 228 -2.51 -9.39 -9.41
N ASN A 229 -3.69 -9.88 -9.03
CA ASN A 229 -3.94 -10.43 -7.69
C ASN A 229 -3.11 -11.70 -7.42
N TYR A 230 -2.91 -12.53 -8.45
CA TYR A 230 -2.03 -13.70 -8.38
C TYR A 230 -0.59 -13.30 -8.10
N TYR A 231 -0.03 -12.35 -8.86
CA TYR A 231 1.34 -11.87 -8.62
C TYR A 231 1.50 -11.15 -7.28
N THR A 232 0.48 -10.41 -6.83
CA THR A 232 0.46 -9.82 -5.50
C THR A 232 0.52 -10.91 -4.41
N LYS A 233 -0.27 -11.99 -4.55
CA LYS A 233 -0.22 -13.15 -3.64
C LYS A 233 1.18 -13.74 -3.56
N GLU A 234 1.74 -14.11 -4.71
CA GLU A 234 3.07 -14.73 -4.79
C GLU A 234 4.15 -13.83 -4.20
N TRP A 235 4.04 -12.52 -4.41
CA TRP A 235 4.98 -11.55 -3.83
C TRP A 235 4.94 -11.57 -2.30
N PHE A 236 3.75 -11.54 -1.71
CA PHE A 236 3.61 -11.62 -0.25
C PHE A 236 4.10 -12.96 0.29
N GLU A 237 3.77 -14.07 -0.35
CA GLU A 237 4.22 -15.42 0.06
C GLU A 237 5.75 -15.55 -0.02
N LYS A 238 6.36 -15.10 -1.11
CA LYS A 238 7.82 -15.10 -1.32
C LYS A 238 8.57 -14.41 -0.19
N PHE A 239 8.01 -13.34 0.37
CA PHE A 239 8.62 -12.61 1.47
C PHE A 239 8.06 -12.99 2.86
N GLY A 240 7.25 -14.06 2.95
CA GLY A 240 6.68 -14.56 4.20
C GLY A 240 5.72 -13.58 4.87
N LEU A 241 4.94 -12.86 4.07
CA LEU A 241 3.92 -11.88 4.49
C LEU A 241 2.52 -12.37 4.07
N SER A 242 2.30 -13.68 4.08
CA SER A 242 1.05 -14.31 3.61
C SER A 242 -0.17 -13.86 4.40
N ASN A 243 -0.02 -13.51 5.68
CA ASN A 243 -1.06 -12.89 6.50
C ASN A 243 -1.58 -11.57 5.89
N ILE A 244 -0.71 -10.74 5.33
CA ILE A 244 -1.10 -9.53 4.59
C ILE A 244 -1.63 -9.93 3.20
N GLY A 245 -0.94 -10.84 2.51
CA GLY A 245 -1.30 -11.26 1.15
C GLY A 245 -2.70 -11.86 1.04
N ASN A 246 -3.06 -12.76 1.96
CA ASN A 246 -4.38 -13.39 2.01
C ASN A 246 -5.50 -12.34 2.07
N VAL A 247 -5.32 -11.33 2.92
CA VAL A 247 -6.28 -10.22 3.09
C VAL A 247 -6.39 -9.35 1.83
N ALA A 248 -5.29 -9.21 1.04
CA ALA A 248 -5.27 -8.46 -0.22
C ALA A 248 -5.97 -9.19 -1.39
N ILE A 249 -6.01 -10.53 -1.38
CA ILE A 249 -6.55 -11.35 -2.48
C ILE A 249 -8.08 -11.39 -2.46
N TYR A 250 -8.69 -11.15 -1.30
CA TYR A 250 -10.16 -11.14 -1.12
C TYR A 250 -10.90 -9.99 -1.82
N ASN A 251 -10.20 -9.22 -2.66
CA ASN A 251 -10.75 -8.09 -3.41
C ASN A 251 -11.30 -8.49 -4.80
N SER A 252 -11.34 -9.78 -5.14
CA SER A 252 -11.97 -10.26 -6.37
C SER A 252 -13.48 -10.44 -6.20
N ILE A 253 -14.20 -10.26 -7.31
CA ILE A 253 -15.67 -10.33 -7.38
C ILE A 253 -16.19 -11.73 -7.05
N SER A 254 -15.35 -12.75 -7.20
CA SER A 254 -15.60 -14.13 -6.79
C SER A 254 -15.77 -14.29 -5.27
N CYS A 255 -15.46 -13.29 -4.45
CA CYS A 255 -15.70 -13.31 -3.01
C CYS A 255 -17.19 -13.04 -2.70
N ILE A 256 -18.01 -14.08 -2.87
CA ILE A 256 -19.47 -14.09 -2.62
C ILE A 256 -19.82 -13.71 -1.16
N HIS A 257 -18.84 -13.76 -0.24
CA HIS A 257 -19.01 -13.56 1.20
C HIS A 257 -18.39 -12.25 1.71
N VAL A 258 -18.68 -11.11 1.07
CA VAL A 258 -18.22 -9.78 1.54
C VAL A 258 -18.52 -9.54 3.02
N GLY A 259 -19.65 -10.06 3.52
CA GLY A 259 -20.04 -9.94 4.93
C GLY A 259 -19.11 -10.63 5.91
N HIS A 260 -18.26 -11.55 5.46
CA HIS A 260 -17.37 -12.37 6.28
C HIS A 260 -15.90 -11.99 6.11
N LEU A 261 -15.61 -10.86 5.45
CA LEU A 261 -14.25 -10.37 5.27
C LEU A 261 -13.72 -9.62 6.50
N PRO A 262 -12.40 -9.63 6.74
CA PRO A 262 -11.78 -8.70 7.66
C PRO A 262 -12.15 -7.25 7.28
N ILE A 263 -12.31 -6.39 8.28
CA ILE A 263 -12.64 -4.99 8.04
C ILE A 263 -11.59 -4.28 7.19
N GLU A 264 -10.32 -4.69 7.30
CA GLU A 264 -9.23 -4.15 6.51
C GLU A 264 -9.41 -4.46 5.01
N SER A 265 -9.89 -5.65 4.65
CA SER A 265 -10.28 -5.98 3.27
C SER A 265 -11.47 -5.12 2.82
N LEU A 266 -12.51 -4.98 3.65
CA LEU A 266 -13.67 -4.16 3.31
C LEU A 266 -13.30 -2.70 3.02
N ILE A 267 -12.43 -2.12 3.85
CA ILE A 267 -11.90 -0.77 3.65
C ILE A 267 -11.16 -0.66 2.31
N LEU A 268 -10.30 -1.63 1.99
CA LEU A 268 -9.53 -1.64 0.75
C LEU A 268 -10.44 -1.79 -0.48
N ILE A 269 -11.37 -2.75 -0.47
CA ILE A 269 -12.35 -2.98 -1.53
C ILE A 269 -13.13 -1.69 -1.79
N TYR A 270 -13.74 -1.16 -0.74
CA TYR A 270 -14.56 0.03 -0.80
C TYR A 270 -13.78 1.21 -1.38
N SER A 271 -12.55 1.42 -0.88
CA SER A 271 -11.71 2.52 -1.34
C SER A 271 -11.27 2.35 -2.80
N ASN A 272 -10.85 1.15 -3.19
CA ASN A 272 -10.40 0.84 -4.55
C ASN A 272 -11.53 1.01 -5.58
N LEU A 273 -12.76 0.62 -5.23
CA LEU A 273 -13.91 0.74 -6.11
C LEU A 273 -14.38 2.19 -6.30
N ARG A 274 -14.26 3.03 -5.26
CA ARG A 274 -14.67 4.44 -5.34
C ARG A 274 -13.67 5.33 -6.08
N VAL A 275 -12.40 4.95 -6.10
CA VAL A 275 -11.35 5.73 -6.77
C VAL A 275 -11.35 5.44 -8.27
N GLU A 276 -11.66 6.47 -9.05
CA GLU A 276 -11.45 6.50 -10.49
C GLU A 276 -10.34 7.48 -10.83
N VAL A 277 -9.41 7.06 -11.70
CA VAL A 277 -8.32 7.92 -12.18
C VAL A 277 -8.46 8.10 -13.68
N LYS A 278 -8.68 9.34 -14.11
CA LYS A 278 -8.73 9.70 -15.54
C LYS A 278 -7.31 9.78 -16.12
N ASN A 279 -7.18 9.68 -17.44
CA ASN A 279 -5.90 9.76 -18.15
C ASN A 279 -5.11 11.07 -17.87
N SER A 280 -5.78 12.13 -17.44
CA SER A 280 -5.14 13.39 -17.02
C SER A 280 -4.49 13.34 -15.64
N GLY A 281 -4.53 12.20 -14.94
CA GLY A 281 -4.16 12.09 -13.53
C GLY A 281 -5.21 12.65 -12.57
N LYS A 282 -6.34 13.15 -13.10
CA LYS A 282 -7.46 13.63 -12.27
C LYS A 282 -8.12 12.45 -11.57
N VAL A 283 -8.16 12.53 -10.25
CA VAL A 283 -8.83 11.56 -9.37
C VAL A 283 -10.27 12.00 -9.13
N LEU A 284 -11.20 11.07 -9.29
CA LEU A 284 -12.61 11.24 -8.94
C LEU A 284 -12.99 10.20 -7.89
N LEU A 285 -13.86 10.60 -6.96
CA LEU A 285 -14.48 9.70 -6.00
C LEU A 285 -15.92 9.46 -6.42
N ASN A 286 -16.16 8.29 -7.01
CA ASN A 286 -17.48 7.89 -7.48
C ASN A 286 -18.33 7.39 -6.31
N SER A 287 -19.64 7.59 -6.39
CA SER A 287 -20.58 6.90 -5.50
C SER A 287 -20.68 5.43 -5.91
N LEU A 288 -21.11 4.56 -4.99
CA LEU A 288 -21.31 3.13 -5.32
C LEU A 288 -22.32 2.91 -6.46
N GLU A 289 -23.23 3.86 -6.68
CA GLU A 289 -24.22 3.81 -7.78
C GLU A 289 -23.62 4.18 -9.14
N GLN A 290 -22.54 4.96 -9.13
CA GLN A 290 -21.82 5.40 -10.33
C GLN A 290 -20.72 4.42 -10.74
N ILE A 291 -20.44 3.40 -9.93
CA ILE A 291 -19.48 2.36 -10.31
C ILE A 291 -20.02 1.65 -11.53
N ASP A 292 -19.22 1.69 -12.61
CA ASP A 292 -19.54 0.97 -13.81
C ASP A 292 -19.61 -0.53 -13.49
N LYS A 293 -20.76 -1.14 -13.78
CA LYS A 293 -20.94 -2.59 -13.60
C LYS A 293 -19.99 -3.38 -14.49
N SER A 294 -19.42 -2.75 -15.52
CA SER A 294 -18.37 -3.33 -16.36
C SER A 294 -17.05 -3.59 -15.66
N VAL A 295 -16.80 -2.95 -14.52
CA VAL A 295 -15.70 -3.33 -13.60
C VAL A 295 -15.86 -4.78 -13.14
N PHE A 296 -17.09 -5.31 -13.23
CA PHE A 296 -17.46 -6.67 -12.87
C PHE A 296 -17.72 -7.61 -14.05
N ASP A 297 -17.57 -7.15 -15.30
CA ASP A 297 -17.95 -7.87 -16.53
C ASP A 297 -17.06 -9.09 -16.87
N CYS A 298 -16.38 -9.71 -15.91
CA CYS A 298 -15.57 -10.87 -16.23
C CYS A 298 -16.41 -12.08 -16.66
N PHE A 299 -17.64 -12.30 -16.19
CA PHE A 299 -18.52 -13.37 -16.71
C PHE A 299 -20.00 -13.05 -16.48
N ASP A 300 -20.84 -13.16 -17.51
CA ASP A 300 -22.32 -12.99 -17.43
C ASP A 300 -22.96 -13.88 -16.33
N GLU A 301 -22.31 -15.00 -16.01
CA GLU A 301 -22.71 -15.97 -14.98
C GLU A 301 -22.70 -15.41 -13.55
N TYR A 302 -22.00 -14.30 -13.29
CA TYR A 302 -21.82 -13.74 -11.93
C TYR A 302 -22.60 -12.44 -11.68
N LYS A 303 -23.46 -12.02 -12.61
CA LYS A 303 -24.20 -10.75 -12.50
C LYS A 303 -25.00 -10.59 -11.21
N GLU A 304 -25.68 -11.64 -10.76
CA GLU A 304 -26.43 -11.62 -9.49
C GLU A 304 -25.52 -11.47 -8.28
N GLN A 305 -24.35 -12.12 -8.31
CA GLN A 305 -23.34 -12.04 -7.26
C GLN A 305 -22.73 -10.65 -7.21
N CYS A 306 -22.49 -10.00 -8.36
CA CYS A 306 -22.03 -8.61 -8.42
C CYS A 306 -23.05 -7.64 -7.81
N ILE A 307 -24.35 -7.87 -8.04
CA ILE A 307 -25.41 -7.06 -7.42
C ILE A 307 -25.37 -7.21 -5.90
N LEU A 308 -25.35 -8.45 -5.40
CA LEU A 308 -25.27 -8.74 -3.98
C LEU A 308 -24.01 -8.14 -3.34
N TYR A 309 -22.88 -8.23 -4.05
CA TYR A 309 -21.60 -7.65 -3.63
C TYR A 309 -21.70 -6.14 -3.44
N ILE A 310 -22.29 -5.42 -4.42
CA ILE A 310 -22.53 -3.97 -4.32
C ILE A 310 -23.50 -3.66 -3.16
N GLU A 311 -24.55 -4.46 -2.96
CA GLU A 311 -25.48 -4.26 -1.84
C GLU A 311 -24.80 -4.42 -0.48
N LYS A 312 -23.90 -5.40 -0.33
CA LYS A 312 -23.08 -5.57 0.88
C LYS A 312 -22.14 -4.39 1.10
N LEU A 313 -21.56 -3.83 0.04
CA LEU A 313 -20.77 -2.60 0.15
C LEU A 313 -21.61 -1.38 0.51
N LYS A 314 -22.88 -1.32 0.10
CA LYS A 314 -23.82 -0.28 0.57
C LYS A 314 -24.17 -0.44 2.06
N ASP A 315 -24.28 -1.68 2.54
CA ASP A 315 -24.40 -1.96 3.98
C ASP A 315 -23.14 -1.47 4.72
N PHE A 316 -21.95 -1.75 4.20
CA PHE A 316 -20.70 -1.25 4.77
C PHE A 316 -20.60 0.29 4.70
N GLU A 317 -20.99 0.92 3.60
CA GLU A 317 -21.02 2.38 3.47
C GLU A 317 -21.94 3.03 4.51
N ARG A 318 -23.12 2.44 4.77
CA ARG A 318 -23.99 2.86 5.88
C ARG A 318 -23.30 2.71 7.24
N TYR A 319 -22.64 1.58 7.48
CA TYR A 319 -21.87 1.35 8.69
C TYR A 319 -20.77 2.40 8.90
N LEU A 320 -20.05 2.78 7.84
CA LEU A 320 -19.06 3.87 7.86
C LEU A 320 -19.73 5.19 8.29
N SER A 321 -20.87 5.54 7.67
CA SER A 321 -21.66 6.71 8.07
C SER A 321 -22.08 6.66 9.52
N THR A 322 -22.63 5.54 10.01
CA THR A 322 -23.05 5.38 11.41
C THR A 322 -21.90 5.62 12.38
N ASN A 323 -20.68 5.20 12.02
CA ASN A 323 -19.46 5.41 12.79
C ASN A 323 -18.77 6.76 12.52
N GLY A 324 -19.45 7.72 11.89
CA GLY A 324 -18.97 9.10 11.74
C GLY A 324 -17.94 9.32 10.62
N VAL A 325 -17.86 8.40 9.67
CA VAL A 325 -17.02 8.56 8.47
C VAL A 325 -17.79 9.34 7.40
N ASP A 326 -17.19 10.43 6.91
CA ASP A 326 -17.75 11.23 5.82
C ASP A 326 -17.57 10.54 4.46
N ILE A 327 -18.64 9.89 3.99
CA ILE A 327 -18.70 9.21 2.69
C ILE A 327 -18.46 10.17 1.53
N LYS A 328 -18.88 11.43 1.65
CA LYS A 328 -18.68 12.43 0.57
C LYS A 328 -17.26 13.00 0.61
N PHE A 329 -16.52 12.74 1.69
CA PHE A 329 -15.17 13.23 1.93
C PHE A 329 -15.06 14.75 1.71
N SER A 330 -16.10 15.49 2.12
CA SER A 330 -16.16 16.95 2.05
C SER A 330 -15.54 17.63 3.29
N ASN A 331 -14.90 16.85 4.17
CA ASN A 331 -14.39 17.27 5.48
C ASN A 331 -15.48 17.84 6.40
N SER A 332 -16.73 17.40 6.22
CA SER A 332 -17.84 17.80 7.08
C SER A 332 -17.80 17.03 8.40
N ILE A 333 -18.08 17.72 9.51
CA ILE A 333 -18.23 17.07 10.81
C ILE A 333 -19.58 16.35 10.80
N ILE A 334 -19.56 15.02 10.78
CA ILE A 334 -20.77 14.21 10.95
C ILE A 334 -20.97 14.00 12.45
N ASN A 335 -21.89 14.77 13.02
CA ASN A 335 -22.38 14.51 14.37
C ASN A 335 -23.40 13.37 14.32
N ASN A 336 -22.94 12.15 14.58
CA ASN A 336 -23.85 11.03 14.81
C ASN A 336 -24.09 10.84 16.31
N THR A 337 -25.25 11.27 16.77
CA THR A 337 -25.78 10.84 18.06
C THR A 337 -26.41 9.47 17.88
N LYS A 338 -25.83 8.43 18.47
CA LYS A 338 -26.45 7.10 18.53
C LYS A 338 -27.77 7.22 19.29
N LYS A 339 -28.90 6.98 18.62
CA LYS A 339 -30.21 6.84 19.28
C LYS A 339 -30.19 5.58 20.16
N ASP A 340 -30.91 5.63 21.27
CA ASP A 340 -31.12 4.42 22.08
C ASP A 340 -31.95 3.40 21.28
N VAL A 341 -31.66 2.12 21.48
CA VAL A 341 -32.28 1.00 20.75
C VAL A 341 -33.79 1.00 20.94
N ALA A 342 -34.25 1.41 22.12
CA ALA A 342 -35.66 1.50 22.47
C ALA A 342 -36.45 2.55 21.64
N PHE A 343 -35.75 3.49 20.99
CA PHE A 343 -36.36 4.57 20.21
C PHE A 343 -36.13 4.42 18.70
N LEU A 344 -35.64 3.27 18.24
CA LEU A 344 -35.46 3.00 16.81
C LEU A 344 -36.80 2.62 16.18
N GLU A 345 -37.10 3.19 15.01
CA GLU A 345 -38.34 2.91 14.29
C GLU A 345 -38.10 2.42 12.85
N GLY A 346 -38.92 1.47 12.39
CA GLY A 346 -38.94 1.00 11.00
C GLY A 346 -37.57 0.53 10.49
N ASN A 347 -37.06 1.21 9.47
CA ASN A 347 -35.77 0.87 8.85
C ASN A 347 -34.57 1.12 9.78
N GLU A 348 -34.70 1.97 10.80
CA GLU A 348 -33.62 2.21 11.77
C GLU A 348 -33.29 0.95 12.59
N ILE A 349 -34.30 0.12 12.86
CA ILE A 349 -34.12 -1.18 13.52
C ILE A 349 -33.32 -2.13 12.64
N ILE A 350 -33.63 -2.16 11.34
CA ILE A 350 -32.95 -3.02 10.37
C ILE A 350 -31.48 -2.61 10.26
N ASP A 351 -31.20 -1.31 10.11
CA ASP A 351 -29.83 -0.80 10.03
C ASP A 351 -29.04 -1.04 11.32
N TYR A 352 -29.69 -0.94 12.49
CA TYR A 352 -29.08 -1.30 13.77
C TYR A 352 -28.63 -2.76 13.83
N TYR A 353 -29.49 -3.71 13.45
CA TYR A 353 -29.11 -5.13 13.43
C TYR A 353 -28.05 -5.45 12.39
N LYS A 354 -28.07 -4.79 11.22
CA LYS A 354 -27.00 -4.91 10.21
C LYS A 354 -25.66 -4.43 10.75
N ASN A 355 -25.64 -3.27 11.40
CA ASN A 355 -24.43 -2.73 12.00
C ASN A 355 -23.91 -3.63 13.13
N ASN A 356 -24.79 -4.14 14.00
CA ASN A 356 -24.41 -5.12 15.02
C ASN A 356 -23.84 -6.41 14.41
N SER A 357 -24.41 -6.87 13.28
CA SER A 357 -23.87 -8.03 12.56
C SER A 357 -22.47 -7.75 12.05
N LEU A 358 -22.20 -6.57 11.49
CA LEU A 358 -20.86 -6.17 11.06
C LEU A 358 -19.90 -6.08 12.25
N ASP A 359 -20.30 -5.45 13.36
CA ASP A 359 -19.48 -5.38 14.58
C ASP A 359 -19.10 -6.77 15.11
N ASN A 360 -20.05 -7.71 15.09
CA ASN A 360 -19.78 -9.09 15.49
C ASN A 360 -18.86 -9.80 14.51
N ASN A 361 -19.05 -9.62 13.21
CA ASN A 361 -18.18 -10.21 12.19
C ASN A 361 -16.74 -9.69 12.32
N ILE A 362 -16.55 -8.40 12.60
CA ILE A 362 -15.23 -7.80 12.83
C ILE A 362 -14.54 -8.51 14.01
N LYS A 363 -15.25 -8.70 15.12
CA LYS A 363 -14.71 -9.39 16.31
C LYS A 363 -14.35 -10.85 16.00
N VAL A 364 -15.24 -11.58 15.33
CA VAL A 364 -15.00 -12.99 14.96
C VAL A 364 -13.80 -13.07 14.02
N MET A 365 -13.73 -12.23 12.98
CA MET A 365 -12.61 -12.20 12.05
C MET A 365 -11.29 -11.85 12.73
N ASN A 366 -11.28 -10.92 13.70
CA ASN A 366 -10.09 -10.61 14.46
C ASN A 366 -9.59 -11.79 15.30
N LEU A 367 -10.50 -12.59 15.86
CA LEU A 367 -10.17 -13.83 16.59
C LEU A 367 -9.66 -14.94 15.68
N LEU A 368 -10.24 -15.07 14.48
CA LEU A 368 -9.85 -16.11 13.51
C LEU A 368 -8.54 -15.77 12.77
N SER A 369 -8.23 -14.48 12.62
CA SER A 369 -7.04 -14.02 11.86
C SER A 369 -5.75 -14.01 12.67
N ASP A 370 -5.80 -14.23 13.99
CA ASP A 370 -4.63 -14.33 14.86
C ASP A 370 -4.43 -15.78 15.29
N GLU A 371 -3.22 -16.31 15.07
CA GLU A 371 -2.90 -17.72 15.29
C GLU A 371 -3.07 -18.12 16.76
N ILE A 372 -2.75 -17.24 17.70
CA ILE A 372 -2.83 -17.52 19.14
C ILE A 372 -4.30 -17.58 19.56
N THR A 373 -5.10 -16.58 19.18
CA THR A 373 -6.54 -16.56 19.52
C THR A 373 -7.30 -17.66 18.81
N PHE A 374 -6.95 -17.98 17.57
CA PHE A 374 -7.56 -19.08 16.84
C PHE A 374 -7.23 -20.44 17.49
N ASN A 375 -5.96 -20.69 17.83
CA ASN A 375 -5.58 -21.90 18.55
C ASN A 375 -6.28 -22.00 19.91
N TYR A 376 -6.37 -20.89 20.65
CA TYR A 376 -7.13 -20.85 21.90
C TYR A 376 -8.61 -21.20 21.69
N MET A 377 -9.23 -20.66 20.64
CA MET A 377 -10.62 -20.97 20.28
C MET A 377 -10.81 -22.45 19.96
N ILE A 378 -9.87 -23.06 19.24
CA ILE A 378 -9.88 -24.51 18.94
C ILE A 378 -9.75 -25.33 20.22
N GLU A 379 -8.86 -24.97 21.14
CA GLU A 379 -8.71 -25.66 22.42
C GLU A 379 -9.96 -25.51 23.30
N MET A 380 -10.61 -24.35 23.31
CA MET A 380 -11.90 -24.16 23.97
C MET A 380 -13.00 -25.01 23.35
N ALA A 381 -13.07 -25.07 22.02
CA ALA A 381 -14.03 -25.92 21.32
C ALA A 381 -13.83 -27.40 21.66
N LYS A 382 -12.58 -27.89 21.72
CA LYS A 382 -12.24 -29.27 22.12
C LYS A 382 -12.64 -29.59 23.56
N GLY A 383 -12.48 -28.62 24.47
CA GLY A 383 -12.80 -28.79 25.90
C GLY A 383 -14.30 -28.72 26.23
N THR A 384 -15.12 -28.26 25.29
CA THR A 384 -16.54 -28.01 25.50
C THR A 384 -17.34 -29.30 25.56
N LYS A 385 -18.18 -29.45 26.59
CA LYS A 385 -19.09 -30.61 26.78
C LYS A 385 -20.57 -30.28 26.53
N ILE A 386 -20.90 -29.00 26.37
CA ILE A 386 -22.26 -28.53 26.13
C ILE A 386 -22.54 -28.60 24.63
N TRP A 387 -23.49 -29.42 24.22
CA TRP A 387 -23.78 -29.67 22.79
C TRP A 387 -24.14 -28.40 22.01
N LYS A 388 -24.83 -27.44 22.64
CA LYS A 388 -25.20 -26.16 22.01
C LYS A 388 -23.96 -25.34 21.63
N ASP A 389 -22.99 -25.29 22.53
CA ASP A 389 -21.76 -24.52 22.33
C ASP A 389 -20.88 -25.19 21.26
N ILE A 390 -20.86 -26.54 21.20
CA ILE A 390 -20.20 -27.29 20.12
C ILE A 390 -20.82 -26.91 18.76
N ILE A 391 -22.15 -26.86 18.65
CA ILE A 391 -22.82 -26.44 17.40
C ILE A 391 -22.46 -25.00 17.04
N ILE A 392 -22.36 -24.09 18.01
CA ILE A 392 -21.94 -22.70 17.76
C ILE A 392 -20.51 -22.68 17.17
N TYR A 393 -19.56 -23.40 17.77
CA TYR A 393 -18.20 -23.49 17.24
C TYR A 393 -18.17 -24.10 15.84
N LEU A 394 -18.93 -25.18 15.60
CA LEU A 394 -19.01 -25.81 14.29
C LEU A 394 -19.61 -24.86 13.24
N ASN A 395 -20.64 -24.10 13.59
CA ASN A 395 -21.22 -23.10 12.69
C ASN A 395 -20.24 -21.97 12.39
N ILE A 396 -19.50 -21.48 13.38
CA ILE A 396 -18.46 -20.47 13.14
C ILE A 396 -17.38 -21.03 12.24
N PHE A 397 -16.93 -22.28 12.45
CA PHE A 397 -15.98 -22.88 11.53
C PHE A 397 -16.59 -23.06 10.15
N ASP A 398 -17.78 -23.64 9.99
CA ASP A 398 -18.42 -23.83 8.67
C ASP A 398 -18.61 -22.50 7.91
N GLU A 399 -19.08 -21.46 8.60
CA GLU A 399 -19.36 -20.15 8.01
C GLU A 399 -18.07 -19.37 7.65
N TYR A 400 -16.97 -19.61 8.37
CA TYR A 400 -15.69 -18.92 8.20
C TYR A 400 -14.53 -19.85 7.76
N THR A 401 -14.80 -21.07 7.28
CA THR A 401 -13.79 -22.01 6.72
C THR A 401 -13.74 -22.02 5.20
N LEU A 402 -14.58 -21.21 4.54
CA LEU A 402 -14.38 -20.84 3.12
C LEU A 402 -13.13 -19.96 2.89
N TYR A 403 -12.31 -19.78 3.94
CA TYR A 403 -11.07 -19.02 3.99
C TYR A 403 -9.84 -19.94 4.07
#